data_AF-A0A832JM23-F1
#
_entry.id   AF-A0A832JM23-F1
#
_cell.length_a   1.000
_cell.length_b   1.000
_cell.length_c   1.000
_cell.angle_alpha   90.00
_cell.angle_beta   90.00
_cell.angle_gamma   90.00
#
_symmetry.space_group_name_H-M   'P 1'
#
loop_
_entity.id
_entity.type
_entity.pdbx_description
1 polymer ?
#
loop_
_entity_poly.entity_id
_entity_poly.type
_entity_poly.pdbx_seq_one_letter_code
_entity_poly.pdbx_strand_id
1 'polypeptide(L)'
;MGTQPPSKILTALSVAPLIPLLIAWILTEGFSTNPSLPPFFSKILPLLFSLISALLAFFAYNAARDEEPEWGGGLVFKLIEGLALGYILLAFIFITLIIITYFIKI
;
A
#
# COMPACT_ATOMS: atom_id res chain seq x y z
N MET A 1 -4.35 12.59 31.18
CA MET A 1 -4.98 12.25 29.88
C MET A 1 -4.23 11.06 29.31
N GLY A 2 -4.87 9.89 29.26
CA GLY A 2 -4.25 8.70 28.69
C GLY A 2 -4.31 8.74 27.17
N THR A 3 -3.22 8.41 26.50
CA THR A 3 -3.21 8.15 25.05
C THR A 3 -3.98 6.86 24.79
N GLN A 4 -5.09 6.93 24.06
CA GLN A 4 -5.78 5.72 23.59
C GLN A 4 -4.92 5.07 22.50
N PRO A 5 -4.51 3.81 22.65
CA PRO A 5 -3.75 3.12 21.61
C PRO A 5 -4.66 2.77 20.42
N PRO A 6 -4.12 2.70 19.19
CA PRO A 6 -4.83 2.16 18.03
C PRO A 6 -5.37 0.75 18.29
N SER A 7 -6.48 0.39 17.65
CA SER A 7 -6.98 -0.97 17.69
C SER A 7 -5.99 -1.96 17.06
N LYS A 8 -6.14 -3.24 17.40
CA LYS A 8 -5.34 -4.32 16.76
C LYS A 8 -5.59 -4.38 15.25
N ILE A 9 -6.81 -4.06 14.82
CA ILE A 9 -7.20 -4.06 13.41
C ILE A 9 -6.49 -2.91 12.69
N LEU A 10 -6.53 -1.69 13.24
CA LEU A 10 -5.84 -0.54 12.68
C LEU A 10 -4.32 -0.75 12.66
N THR A 11 -3.77 -1.34 13.72
CA THR A 11 -2.35 -1.70 13.78
C THR A 11 -1.99 -2.68 12.66
N ALA A 12 -2.80 -3.70 12.42
CA ALA A 12 -2.59 -4.64 11.30
C ALA A 12 -2.73 -3.95 9.93
N LEU A 13 -3.75 -3.10 9.76
CA LEU A 13 -3.98 -2.34 8.54
C LEU A 13 -2.88 -1.29 8.26
N SER A 14 -2.15 -0.83 9.29
CA SER A 14 -1.02 0.10 9.10
C SER A 14 0.17 -0.53 8.37
N VAL A 15 0.29 -1.86 8.38
CA VAL A 15 1.38 -2.60 7.72
C VAL A 15 0.89 -3.48 6.57
N ALA A 16 -0.40 -3.86 6.55
CA ALA A 16 -0.97 -4.74 5.55
C ALA A 16 -0.77 -4.27 4.08
N PRO A 17 -0.86 -2.96 3.73
CA PRO A 17 -0.64 -2.49 2.37
C PRO A 17 0.77 -2.75 1.84
N LEU A 18 1.77 -2.88 2.71
CA LEU A 18 3.15 -3.12 2.31
C LEU A 18 3.34 -4.51 1.69
N ILE A 19 2.66 -5.53 2.21
CA ILE A 19 2.81 -6.92 1.75
C ILE A 19 2.51 -7.09 0.26
N PRO A 20 1.35 -6.67 -0.26
CA PRO A 20 1.08 -6.79 -1.69
C PRO A 20 2.04 -5.94 -2.55
N LEU A 21 2.53 -4.79 -2.08
CA LEU A 21 3.56 -4.03 -2.81
C LEU A 21 4.88 -4.79 -2.89
N LEU A 22 5.34 -5.40 -1.79
CA LEU A 22 6.55 -6.23 -1.81
C LEU A 22 6.40 -7.41 -2.76
N ILE A 23 5.23 -8.08 -2.76
CA ILE A 23 4.95 -9.16 -3.70
C ILE A 23 4.98 -8.64 -5.14
N ALA A 24 4.35 -7.50 -5.43
CA ALA A 24 4.38 -6.89 -6.76
C ALA A 24 5.83 -6.56 -7.21
N TRP A 25 6.66 -6.05 -6.30
CA TRP A 25 8.07 -5.79 -6.58
C TRP A 25 8.87 -7.06 -6.87
N ILE A 26 8.66 -8.13 -6.09
CA ILE A 26 9.33 -9.42 -6.31
C ILE A 26 8.90 -10.04 -7.65
N LEU A 27 7.60 -10.05 -7.93
CA LEU A 27 7.05 -10.64 -9.14
C LEU A 27 7.47 -9.91 -10.43
N THR A 28 7.77 -8.62 -10.31
CA THR A 28 8.32 -7.81 -11.40
C THR A 28 9.85 -7.85 -11.45
N GLU A 29 10.50 -8.57 -10.53
CA GLU A 29 11.96 -8.58 -10.35
C GLU A 29 12.53 -7.16 -10.24
N GLY A 30 11.82 -6.30 -9.48
CA GLY A 30 12.14 -4.89 -9.35
C GLY A 30 11.88 -4.08 -10.61
N PHE A 31 10.78 -4.37 -11.32
CA PHE A 31 10.39 -3.74 -12.58
C PHE A 31 11.37 -4.00 -13.74
N SER A 32 11.99 -5.18 -13.77
CA SER A 32 12.87 -5.63 -14.86
C SER A 32 12.13 -5.57 -16.20
N THR A 33 12.81 -5.10 -17.27
CA THR A 33 12.27 -5.10 -18.64
C THR A 33 12.23 -6.49 -19.27
N ASN A 34 12.99 -7.44 -18.73
CA ASN A 34 13.04 -8.84 -19.17
C ASN A 34 12.84 -9.77 -17.95
N PRO A 35 11.64 -9.79 -17.34
CA PRO A 35 11.39 -10.63 -16.18
C PRO A 35 11.43 -12.11 -16.56
N SER A 36 11.99 -12.95 -15.69
CA SER A 36 12.05 -14.41 -15.93
C SER A 36 10.68 -15.09 -15.81
N LEU A 37 9.78 -14.48 -15.04
CA LEU A 37 8.45 -15.01 -14.77
C LEU A 37 7.46 -14.83 -15.94
N PRO A 38 6.52 -15.78 -16.14
CA PRO A 38 5.51 -15.68 -17.19
C PRO A 38 4.69 -14.37 -17.11
N PRO A 39 4.17 -13.85 -18.23
CA PRO A 39 3.50 -12.55 -18.28
C PRO A 39 2.36 -12.35 -17.29
N PHE A 40 1.63 -13.42 -16.92
CA PHE A 40 0.60 -13.33 -15.91
C PHE A 40 1.17 -12.91 -14.54
N PHE A 41 2.28 -13.51 -14.13
CA PHE A 41 2.94 -13.23 -12.86
C PHE A 41 3.76 -11.96 -12.88
N SER A 42 4.38 -11.61 -14.01
CA SER A 42 5.23 -10.40 -14.10
C SER A 42 4.49 -9.12 -14.51
N LYS A 43 3.23 -9.22 -14.99
CA LYS A 43 2.47 -8.05 -15.49
C LYS A 43 1.10 -7.87 -14.84
N ILE A 44 0.29 -8.93 -14.84
CA ILE A 44 -1.12 -8.86 -14.42
C ILE A 44 -1.22 -8.89 -12.90
N LEU A 45 -0.60 -9.89 -12.28
CA LEU A 45 -0.66 -10.09 -10.85
C LEU A 45 -0.05 -8.93 -10.03
N PRO A 46 1.08 -8.32 -10.43
CA PRO A 46 1.65 -7.16 -9.74
C PRO A 46 0.74 -5.93 -9.81
N LEU A 47 0.02 -5.76 -10.94
CA LEU A 47 -0.97 -4.69 -11.09
C LEU A 47 -2.12 -4.87 -10.10
N LEU A 48 -2.66 -6.09 -10.01
CA LEU A 48 -3.71 -6.45 -9.05
C LEU A 48 -3.25 -6.23 -7.60
N PHE A 49 -2.04 -6.67 -7.24
CA PHE A 49 -1.50 -6.45 -5.91
C PHE A 49 -1.31 -4.96 -5.59
N SER A 50 -0.87 -4.16 -6.55
CA SER A 50 -0.75 -2.71 -6.36
C SER A 50 -2.12 -2.06 -6.09
N LEU A 51 -3.17 -2.48 -6.80
CA LEU A 51 -4.55 -2.04 -6.54
C LEU A 51 -5.07 -2.47 -5.17
N ILE A 52 -4.80 -3.72 -4.77
CA ILE A 52 -5.16 -4.24 -3.44
C ILE A 52 -4.45 -3.44 -2.35
N SER A 53 -3.17 -3.09 -2.53
CA SER A 53 -2.43 -2.24 -1.61
C SER A 53 -3.11 -0.89 -1.42
N ALA A 54 -3.46 -0.21 -2.52
CA ALA A 54 -4.15 1.08 -2.46
C ALA A 54 -5.49 0.98 -1.71
N LEU A 55 -6.25 -0.10 -1.94
CA LEU A 55 -7.52 -0.35 -1.26
C LEU A 55 -7.34 -0.58 0.24
N LEU A 56 -6.36 -1.41 0.64
CA LEU A 56 -6.04 -1.63 2.06
C LEU A 56 -5.58 -0.34 2.74
N ALA A 57 -4.77 0.46 2.05
CA ALA A 57 -4.29 1.74 2.57
C ALA A 57 -5.45 2.74 2.72
N PHE A 58 -6.41 2.75 1.79
CA PHE A 58 -7.63 3.55 1.93
C PHE A 58 -8.44 3.16 3.18
N PHE A 59 -8.58 1.86 3.46
CA PHE A 59 -9.23 1.42 4.70
C PHE A 59 -8.43 1.79 5.94
N ALA A 60 -7.10 1.68 5.91
CA ALA A 60 -6.24 2.09 7.02
C ALA A 60 -6.37 3.59 7.32
N TYR A 61 -6.43 4.42 6.29
CA TYR A 61 -6.62 5.87 6.42
C TYR A 61 -7.96 6.22 7.09
N ASN A 62 -9.06 5.64 6.61
CA ASN A 62 -10.38 5.91 7.19
C ASN A 62 -10.48 5.37 8.61
N ALA A 63 -10.00 4.15 8.88
CA ALA A 63 -9.99 3.59 10.22
C ALA A 63 -9.13 4.41 11.19
N ALA A 64 -8.00 4.98 10.74
CA ALA A 64 -7.20 5.87 11.56
C ALA A 64 -7.96 7.15 11.95
N ARG A 65 -8.72 7.72 11.02
CA ARG A 65 -9.56 8.90 11.27
C ARG A 65 -10.75 8.60 12.17
N ASP A 66 -11.35 7.42 12.02
CA ASP A 66 -12.50 7.00 12.81
C ASP A 66 -12.11 6.65 14.26
N GLU A 67 -10.90 6.12 14.47
CA GLU A 67 -10.39 5.77 15.80
C GLU A 67 -9.64 6.94 16.50
N GLU A 68 -9.40 8.07 15.82
CA GLU A 68 -8.66 9.20 16.37
C GLU A 68 -9.38 9.81 17.59
N PRO A 69 -8.73 9.96 18.75
CA PRO A 69 -9.35 10.57 19.93
C PRO A 69 -9.69 12.04 19.71
N GLU A 70 -10.92 12.45 20.03
CA GLU A 70 -11.35 13.85 19.95
C GLU A 70 -10.55 14.78 20.88
N TRP A 71 -10.06 14.24 22.01
CA TRP A 71 -9.31 14.99 23.02
C TRP A 71 -8.09 14.18 23.47
N GLY A 72 -6.89 14.75 23.33
CA GLY A 72 -5.64 14.12 23.75
C GLY A 72 -4.64 13.87 22.60
N GLY A 73 -3.72 12.92 22.81
CA GLY A 73 -2.61 12.68 21.88
C GLY A 73 -3.01 11.90 20.63
N GLY A 74 -3.37 12.59 19.54
CA GLY A 74 -3.70 12.01 18.22
C GLY A 74 -2.50 11.72 17.30
N LEU A 75 -1.26 11.97 17.74
CA LEU A 75 -0.06 11.90 16.88
C LEU A 75 0.11 10.52 16.21
N VAL A 76 -0.15 9.43 16.93
CA VAL A 76 -0.03 8.07 16.36
C VAL A 76 -1.03 7.86 15.22
N PHE A 77 -2.27 8.33 15.36
CA PHE A 77 -3.28 8.22 14.31
C PHE A 77 -2.90 9.04 13.07
N LYS A 78 -2.36 10.26 13.26
CA LYS A 78 -1.82 11.07 12.16
C LYS A 78 -0.62 10.44 11.45
N LEU A 79 0.24 9.72 12.17
CA LEU A 79 1.31 8.94 11.55
C LEU A 79 0.74 7.79 10.71
N ILE A 80 -0.29 7.09 11.19
CA ILE A 80 -0.95 6.02 10.41
C ILE A 80 -1.65 6.58 9.17
N GLU A 81 -2.36 7.72 9.29
CA GLU A 81 -2.94 8.44 8.15
C GLU A 81 -1.86 8.79 7.10
N GLY A 82 -0.74 9.36 7.54
CA GLY A 82 0.39 9.71 6.66
C GLY A 82 1.00 8.48 5.98
N LEU A 83 1.20 7.39 6.71
CA LEU A 83 1.68 6.12 6.15
C LEU A 83 0.71 5.55 5.12
N ALA A 84 -0.60 5.59 5.41
CA ALA A 84 -1.64 5.14 4.49
C ALA A 84 -1.63 5.94 3.19
N LEU A 85 -1.55 7.28 3.26
CA LEU A 85 -1.40 8.13 2.07
C LEU A 85 -0.09 7.81 1.32
N GLY A 86 0.99 7.53 2.03
CA GLY A 86 2.26 7.08 1.45
C GLY A 86 2.12 5.78 0.65
N TYR A 87 1.40 4.79 1.18
CA TYR A 87 1.13 3.54 0.47
C TYR A 87 0.24 3.73 -0.75
N ILE A 88 -0.78 4.60 -0.68
CA ILE A 88 -1.61 4.94 -1.84
C ILE A 88 -0.74 5.54 -2.95
N LEU A 89 0.10 6.52 -2.62
CA LEU A 89 1.02 7.13 -3.57
C LEU A 89 1.99 6.10 -4.17
N LEU A 90 2.57 5.24 -3.32
CA LEU A 90 3.50 4.20 -3.77
C LEU A 90 2.81 3.18 -4.68
N ALA A 91 1.56 2.80 -4.38
CA ALA A 91 0.76 1.94 -5.23
C ALA A 91 0.50 2.57 -6.60
N PHE A 92 0.19 3.86 -6.67
CA PHE A 92 0.08 4.58 -7.95
C PHE A 92 1.39 4.56 -8.74
N ILE A 93 2.53 4.81 -8.08
CA ILE A 93 3.85 4.73 -8.72
C ILE A 93 4.08 3.33 -9.30
N PHE A 94 3.79 2.27 -8.54
CA PHE A 94 3.92 0.89 -8.99
C PHE A 94 3.04 0.60 -10.20
N ILE A 95 1.76 0.99 -10.16
CA ILE A 95 0.83 0.84 -11.27
C ILE A 95 1.37 1.54 -12.53
N THR A 96 1.83 2.78 -12.40
CA THR A 96 2.40 3.53 -13.52
C THR A 96 3.64 2.85 -14.09
N LEU A 97 4.57 2.40 -13.24
CA LEU A 97 5.76 1.67 -13.69
C LEU A 97 5.40 0.38 -14.42
N ILE A 98 4.48 -0.42 -13.87
CA ILE A 98 4.00 -1.65 -14.50
C ILE A 98 3.40 -1.37 -15.89
N ILE A 99 2.54 -0.35 -15.99
CA ILE A 99 1.91 0.04 -17.26
C ILE A 99 2.97 0.43 -18.29
N ILE A 100 3.87 1.34 -17.92
CA ILE A 100 4.91 1.87 -18.81
C ILE A 100 5.84 0.73 -19.27
N THR A 101 6.41 -0.03 -18.34
CA THR A 101 7.40 -1.08 -18.64
C THR A 101 6.80 -2.25 -19.43
N TYR A 102 5.59 -2.71 -19.08
CA TYR A 102 5.09 -4.00 -19.59
C TYR A 102 4.00 -3.93 -20.65
N PHE A 103 3.27 -2.82 -20.70
CA PHE A 103 2.14 -2.65 -21.62
C PHE A 103 2.44 -1.63 -22.70
N ILE A 104 3.03 -0.49 -22.35
CA ILE A 104 3.43 0.53 -23.33
C ILE A 104 4.79 0.18 -23.95
N LYS A 105 5.68 -0.46 -23.18
CA LYS A 105 7.06 -0.78 -23.56
C LYS A 105 7.88 0.47 -23.93
N ILE A 106 7.81 1.50 -23.10
CA ILE A 106 8.72 2.66 -23.17
C ILE A 106 10.04 2.31 -22.49
#